data_AF-A0A946RYH5-F1
#
_entry.id   AF-A0A946RYH5-F1
#
_cell.length_a   1.000
_cell.length_b   1.000
_cell.length_c   1.000
_cell.angle_alpha   90.00
_cell.angle_beta   90.00
_cell.angle_gamma   90.00
#
_symmetry.space_group_name_H-M   'P 1'
#
loop_
_entity.id
_entity.type
_entity.pdbx_description
1 polymer ?
#
loop_
_entity_poly.entity_id
_entity_poly.type
_entity_poly.pdbx_seq_one_letter_code
_entity_poly.pdbx_strand_id
1 'polypeptide(L)'
;MYAFKDRDKTIPMIQMLLFGTLVVATPFVVVVRYLQGAVHDLSHLMWSPFGIEIPIIATAVVAGFIAFIVWQRSKINKVSLTASLVIVAMITLAQNVQDLYGDMSVYDLQRNWHYIAYGGFSFFFFQAFFARGMSIAHMIFYSFVCAIGMSVFDEFFQFFMSNRIFDISDIAKDSWGSIIGLILVLFVSQKWGTVNLGEHTVWQKRLIDYVNNPLGAFTVIGTFSFMLIINSPLLTDDRHAFLLMMVVCAATVFTLVIIHLLQFPRIRLAIISTTVVFLLLLSGSFFMHKNSYITYAKNGLTIYKGLPIVGWDVMIYPSGFPRLVDKKHFFNGQDKQFFLKQDNVDIILFGSGYEGNGAKGFKMEEGAFFIYDEYHLKATQVIIMKTQDAVKVYNRLMEEGKSVLFVLHSNC
;
A
#
# COMPACT_ATOMS: atom_id res chain seq x y z
N MET A 1 -6.90 19.80 30.07
CA MET A 1 -5.96 20.84 29.60
C MET A 1 -5.02 21.34 30.71
N TYR A 2 -4.61 20.49 31.66
CA TYR A 2 -3.73 20.87 32.78
C TYR A 2 -2.80 19.69 33.11
N ALA A 3 -1.47 19.95 33.22
CA ALA A 3 -0.41 19.12 33.86
C ALA A 3 0.94 19.03 33.10
N PHE A 4 1.19 19.82 32.04
CA PHE A 4 2.46 19.73 31.29
C PHE A 4 3.24 21.04 31.09
N LYS A 5 2.76 22.16 31.66
CA LYS A 5 3.37 23.48 31.40
C LYS A 5 4.80 23.63 31.99
N ASP A 6 5.19 22.78 32.93
CA ASP A 6 6.49 22.83 33.62
C ASP A 6 7.41 21.60 33.37
N ARG A 7 7.09 20.73 32.39
CA ARG A 7 8.06 19.68 32.02
C ARG A 7 9.19 20.28 31.20
N ASP A 8 10.42 19.90 31.53
CA ASP A 8 11.61 20.21 30.74
C ASP A 8 11.39 19.81 29.28
N LYS A 9 11.34 20.83 28.41
CA LYS A 9 11.12 20.69 26.96
C LYS A 9 12.29 19.99 26.27
N THR A 10 13.42 19.85 26.95
CA THR A 10 14.65 19.26 26.42
C THR A 10 14.50 17.74 26.21
N ILE A 11 13.81 17.03 27.11
CA ILE A 11 13.69 15.57 27.04
C ILE A 11 12.93 15.11 25.77
N PRO A 12 11.73 15.62 25.43
CA PRO A 12 11.04 15.23 24.21
C PRO A 12 11.83 15.57 22.93
N MET A 13 12.57 16.67 22.94
CA MET A 13 13.43 17.07 21.83
C MET A 13 14.60 16.11 21.62
N ILE A 14 15.28 15.69 22.70
CA ILE A 14 16.35 14.69 22.64
C ILE A 14 15.78 13.37 22.12
N GLN A 15 14.64 12.92 22.63
CA GLN A 15 14.00 11.68 22.18
C GLN A 15 13.66 11.73 20.69
N MET A 16 13.12 12.85 20.21
CA MET A 16 12.84 13.08 18.79
C MET A 16 14.10 12.99 17.93
N LEU A 17 15.19 13.65 18.35
CA LEU A 17 16.47 13.63 17.62
C LEU A 17 17.09 12.23 17.59
N LEU A 18 17.12 11.54 18.74
CA LEU A 18 17.65 10.18 18.85
C LEU A 18 16.85 9.20 17.99
N PHE A 19 15.52 9.29 18.03
CA PHE A 19 14.68 8.40 17.22
C PHE A 19 14.79 8.71 15.73
N GLY A 20 14.82 9.99 15.33
CA GLY A 20 15.06 10.38 13.94
C GLY A 20 16.40 9.86 13.43
N THR A 21 17.45 9.94 14.25
CA THR A 21 18.78 9.38 13.92
C THR A 21 18.73 7.86 13.80
N LEU A 22 18.01 7.19 14.71
CA LEU A 22 17.84 5.73 14.67
C LEU A 22 17.17 5.28 13.37
N VAL A 23 16.12 5.99 12.92
CA VAL A 23 15.41 5.66 11.68
C VAL A 23 16.34 5.71 10.46
N VAL A 24 17.32 6.63 10.40
CA VAL A 24 18.35 6.64 9.34
C VAL A 24 19.41 5.55 9.53
N ALA A 25 19.88 5.39 10.76
CA ALA A 25 21.02 4.55 11.05
C ALA A 25 20.67 3.05 10.93
N THR A 26 19.42 2.67 11.24
CA THR A 26 19.01 1.27 11.23
C THR A 26 19.08 0.63 9.83
N PRO A 27 18.49 1.21 8.77
CA PRO A 27 18.66 0.69 7.41
C PRO A 27 20.13 0.55 7.02
N PHE A 28 20.96 1.54 7.37
CA PHE A 28 22.40 1.49 7.10
C PHE A 28 23.08 0.29 7.77
N VAL A 29 22.88 0.09 9.06
CA VAL A 29 23.45 -1.06 9.79
C VAL A 29 22.95 -2.37 9.20
N VAL A 30 21.66 -2.44 8.85
CA VAL A 30 21.03 -3.65 8.32
C VAL A 30 21.59 -4.01 6.94
N VAL A 31 21.76 -3.03 6.05
CA VAL A 31 22.33 -3.20 4.71
C VAL A 31 23.82 -3.54 4.79
N VAL A 32 24.61 -2.78 5.55
CA VAL A 32 26.08 -2.99 5.65
C VAL A 32 26.44 -4.32 6.30
N ARG A 33 25.60 -4.82 7.22
CA ARG A 33 25.84 -6.08 7.93
C ARG A 33 25.11 -7.28 7.33
N TYR A 34 24.44 -7.13 6.18
CA TYR A 34 23.62 -8.18 5.55
C TYR A 34 22.58 -8.79 6.50
N LEU A 35 22.08 -8.00 7.46
CA LEU A 35 21.10 -8.48 8.45
C LEU A 35 19.72 -8.73 7.85
N GLN A 36 19.47 -8.31 6.61
CA GLN A 36 18.20 -8.54 5.91
C GLN A 36 17.87 -10.04 5.81
N GLY A 37 18.87 -10.89 5.49
CA GLY A 37 18.68 -12.34 5.48
C GLY A 37 18.32 -12.90 6.86
N ALA A 38 19.00 -12.44 7.91
CA ALA A 38 18.71 -12.86 9.27
C ALA A 38 17.31 -12.42 9.74
N VAL A 39 16.85 -11.22 9.35
CA VAL A 39 15.49 -10.75 9.64
C VAL A 39 14.45 -11.54 8.87
N HIS A 40 14.73 -11.90 7.61
CA HIS A 40 13.88 -12.77 6.80
C HIS A 40 13.75 -14.14 7.45
N ASP A 41 14.86 -14.80 7.78
CA ASP A 41 14.88 -16.11 8.43
C ASP A 41 14.12 -16.08 9.77
N LEU A 42 14.35 -15.03 10.58
CA LEU A 42 13.67 -14.84 11.85
C LEU A 42 12.16 -14.62 11.71
N SER A 43 11.72 -13.97 10.62
CA SER A 43 10.30 -13.77 10.31
C SER A 43 9.61 -15.07 9.88
N HIS A 44 10.37 -16.04 9.36
CA HIS A 44 9.88 -17.34 8.90
C HIS A 44 10.13 -18.47 9.90
N LEU A 45 10.67 -18.17 11.09
CA LEU A 45 10.78 -19.16 12.16
C LEU A 45 9.38 -19.64 12.57
N MET A 46 9.14 -20.92 12.37
CA MET A 46 7.93 -21.61 12.79
C MET A 46 8.18 -22.35 14.11
N TRP A 47 7.14 -22.42 14.93
CA TRP A 47 7.06 -23.37 16.05
C TRP A 47 5.78 -24.19 15.92
N SER A 48 5.79 -25.42 16.42
CA SER A 48 4.69 -26.36 16.24
C SER A 48 4.04 -26.78 17.56
N PRO A 49 3.32 -25.88 18.26
CA PRO A 49 2.51 -26.29 19.39
C PRO A 49 1.36 -27.17 18.89
N PHE A 50 1.23 -28.37 19.47
CA PHE A 50 0.15 -29.32 19.14
C PHE A 50 0.12 -29.78 17.67
N GLY A 51 1.26 -29.76 16.97
CA GLY A 51 1.35 -30.18 15.57
C GLY A 51 0.87 -29.14 14.55
N ILE A 52 0.54 -27.92 15.00
CA ILE A 52 0.16 -26.81 14.11
C ILE A 52 1.38 -25.90 13.95
N GLU A 53 1.88 -25.76 12.73
CA GLU A 53 2.96 -24.82 12.43
C GLU A 53 2.45 -23.38 12.47
N ILE A 54 2.98 -22.60 13.41
CA ILE A 54 2.62 -21.19 13.62
C ILE A 54 3.90 -20.35 13.47
N PRO A 55 3.86 -19.17 12.83
CA PRO A 55 5.00 -18.26 12.86
C PRO A 55 5.25 -17.71 14.27
N ILE A 56 6.50 -17.73 14.74
CA ILE A 56 6.87 -17.21 16.06
C ILE A 56 6.54 -15.72 16.18
N ILE A 57 6.79 -14.94 15.11
CA ILE A 57 6.46 -13.51 15.08
C ILE A 57 4.96 -13.27 15.20
N ALA A 58 4.12 -14.07 14.53
CA ALA A 58 2.67 -14.00 14.68
C ALA A 58 2.26 -14.19 16.15
N THR A 59 2.84 -15.18 16.80
CA THR A 59 2.61 -15.46 18.23
C THR A 59 3.02 -14.28 19.10
N ALA A 60 4.20 -13.71 18.87
CA ALA A 60 4.71 -12.57 19.63
C ALA A 60 3.83 -11.32 19.46
N VAL A 61 3.36 -11.05 18.25
CA VAL A 61 2.44 -9.94 17.95
C VAL A 61 1.10 -10.13 18.65
N VAL A 62 0.52 -11.33 18.59
CA VAL A 62 -0.76 -11.64 19.28
C VAL A 62 -0.59 -11.52 20.79
N ALA A 63 0.49 -12.05 21.36
CA ALA A 63 0.79 -11.94 22.79
C ALA A 63 0.98 -10.48 23.22
N GLY A 64 1.72 -9.69 22.44
CA GLY A 64 1.90 -8.25 22.66
C GLY A 64 0.60 -7.47 22.58
N PHE A 65 -0.28 -7.81 21.62
CA PHE A 65 -1.60 -7.20 21.48
C PHE A 65 -2.53 -7.54 22.66
N ILE A 66 -2.54 -8.80 23.12
CA ILE A 66 -3.27 -9.21 24.33
C ILE A 66 -2.74 -8.45 25.54
N ALA A 67 -1.43 -8.39 25.73
CA ALA A 67 -0.82 -7.64 26.82
C ALA A 67 -1.20 -6.15 26.77
N PHE A 68 -1.21 -5.55 25.59
CA PHE A 68 -1.64 -4.17 25.39
C PHE A 68 -3.12 -3.96 25.74
N ILE A 69 -4.02 -4.85 25.31
CA ILE A 69 -5.44 -4.80 25.66
C ILE A 69 -5.61 -4.93 27.18
N VAL A 70 -4.95 -5.90 27.81
CA VAL A 70 -5.02 -6.11 29.26
C VAL A 70 -4.52 -4.87 30.01
N TRP A 71 -3.44 -4.26 29.54
CA TRP A 71 -2.89 -3.03 30.11
C TRP A 71 -3.81 -1.82 29.93
N GLN A 72 -4.45 -1.68 28.77
CA GLN A 72 -5.32 -0.55 28.44
C GLN A 72 -6.79 -0.77 28.78
N ARG A 73 -7.18 -1.94 29.31
CA ARG A 73 -8.59 -2.35 29.50
C ARG A 73 -9.46 -1.33 30.23
N SER A 74 -8.90 -0.59 31.18
CA SER A 74 -9.60 0.43 31.96
C SER A 74 -9.77 1.78 31.23
N LYS A 75 -9.12 1.94 30.08
CA LYS A 75 -9.09 3.16 29.26
C LYS A 75 -9.72 2.97 27.88
N ILE A 76 -10.14 1.76 27.53
CA ILE A 76 -10.81 1.49 26.25
C ILE A 76 -12.19 2.13 26.27
N ASN A 77 -12.41 3.07 25.37
CA ASN A 77 -13.71 3.68 25.09
C ASN A 77 -14.11 3.45 23.61
N LYS A 78 -15.33 3.84 23.24
CA LYS A 78 -15.83 3.67 21.87
C LYS A 78 -14.91 4.30 20.82
N VAL A 79 -14.32 5.45 21.14
CA VAL A 79 -13.40 6.17 20.24
C VAL A 79 -12.10 5.37 20.06
N SER A 80 -11.47 4.92 21.15
CA SER A 80 -10.25 4.13 21.06
C SER A 80 -10.48 2.80 20.37
N LEU A 81 -11.62 2.14 20.60
CA LEU A 81 -11.97 0.89 19.92
C LEU A 81 -12.15 1.11 18.41
N THR A 82 -12.88 2.16 18.02
CA THR A 82 -13.08 2.51 16.61
C THR A 82 -11.76 2.86 15.94
N ALA A 83 -10.90 3.64 16.61
CA ALA A 83 -9.58 3.98 16.10
C ALA A 83 -8.68 2.76 15.92
N SER A 84 -8.71 1.80 16.85
CA SER A 84 -7.98 0.54 16.70
C SER A 84 -8.50 -0.29 15.53
N LEU A 85 -9.82 -0.35 15.32
CA LEU A 85 -10.41 -1.03 14.15
C LEU A 85 -9.99 -0.35 12.83
N VAL A 86 -9.94 0.99 12.81
CA VAL A 86 -9.43 1.74 11.65
C VAL A 86 -7.96 1.40 11.39
N ILE A 87 -7.11 1.34 12.42
CA ILE A 87 -5.70 0.94 12.27
C ILE A 87 -5.59 -0.46 11.68
N VAL A 88 -6.36 -1.44 12.18
CA VAL A 88 -6.37 -2.80 11.63
C VAL A 88 -6.79 -2.79 10.16
N ALA A 89 -7.87 -2.07 9.81
CA ALA A 89 -8.32 -1.94 8.43
C ALA A 89 -7.26 -1.28 7.52
N MET A 90 -6.55 -0.27 8.03
CA MET A 90 -5.44 0.39 7.32
C MET A 90 -4.28 -0.57 7.06
N ILE A 91 -3.90 -1.39 8.04
CA ILE A 91 -2.85 -2.40 7.87
C ILE A 91 -3.31 -3.45 6.86
N THR A 92 -4.52 -3.98 6.98
CA THR A 92 -5.06 -4.96 6.03
C THR A 92 -5.11 -4.42 4.61
N LEU A 93 -5.54 -3.17 4.41
CA LEU A 93 -5.52 -2.52 3.10
C LEU A 93 -4.10 -2.48 2.54
N ALA A 94 -3.14 -1.99 3.33
CA ALA A 94 -1.75 -1.86 2.92
C ALA A 94 -1.16 -3.23 2.50
N GLN A 95 -1.44 -4.27 3.26
CA GLN A 95 -1.01 -5.65 2.98
C GLN A 95 -1.61 -6.22 1.68
N ASN A 96 -2.76 -5.73 1.24
CA ASN A 96 -3.42 -6.20 0.01
C ASN A 96 -2.99 -5.42 -1.25
N VAL A 97 -2.57 -4.15 -1.09
CA VAL A 97 -2.25 -3.28 -2.23
C VAL A 97 -0.74 -3.12 -2.47
N GLN A 98 0.09 -3.24 -1.43
CA GLN A 98 1.55 -3.10 -1.53
C GLN A 98 2.22 -4.42 -1.91
N ASP A 99 3.43 -4.33 -2.48
CA ASP A 99 4.29 -5.47 -2.82
C ASP A 99 3.56 -6.53 -3.67
N LEU A 100 3.04 -6.12 -4.83
CA LEU A 100 2.08 -6.91 -5.61
C LEU A 100 2.57 -8.32 -5.99
N TYR A 101 3.89 -8.48 -6.10
CA TYR A 101 4.60 -9.72 -6.42
C TYR A 101 5.41 -10.28 -5.23
N GLY A 102 5.36 -9.64 -4.05
CA GLY A 102 6.28 -9.93 -2.96
C GLY A 102 5.99 -11.23 -2.21
N ASP A 103 4.77 -11.77 -2.30
CA ASP A 103 4.27 -12.92 -1.51
C ASP A 103 4.71 -12.91 -0.03
N MET A 104 4.80 -11.69 0.54
CA MET A 104 5.26 -11.50 1.91
C MET A 104 4.06 -11.63 2.85
N SER A 105 4.20 -12.46 3.88
CA SER A 105 3.14 -12.64 4.88
C SER A 105 2.95 -11.37 5.73
N VAL A 106 1.79 -11.26 6.40
CA VAL A 106 1.51 -10.18 7.36
C VAL A 106 2.50 -10.18 8.54
N TYR A 107 3.23 -11.28 8.77
CA TYR A 107 4.18 -11.41 9.86
C TYR A 107 5.63 -11.12 9.44
N ASP A 108 5.84 -10.81 8.15
CA ASP A 108 7.16 -10.42 7.68
C ASP A 108 7.57 -9.09 8.32
N LEU A 109 8.62 -9.13 9.14
CA LEU A 109 9.10 -7.95 9.86
C LEU A 109 9.63 -6.90 8.89
N GLN A 110 10.23 -7.31 7.77
CA GLN A 110 10.76 -6.38 6.77
C GLN A 110 9.62 -5.59 6.13
N ARG A 111 8.52 -6.28 5.80
CA ARG A 111 7.32 -5.62 5.25
C ARG A 111 6.67 -4.62 6.21
N ASN A 112 6.64 -4.96 7.50
CA ASN A 112 5.94 -4.15 8.50
C ASN A 112 6.80 -3.07 9.16
N TRP A 113 8.13 -3.13 8.97
CA TRP A 113 9.07 -2.23 9.62
C TRP A 113 8.76 -0.76 9.33
N HIS A 114 8.45 -0.43 8.08
CA HIS A 114 8.04 0.90 7.64
C HIS A 114 6.87 1.45 8.49
N TYR A 115 5.81 0.67 8.68
CA TYR A 115 4.66 1.10 9.46
C TYR A 115 4.99 1.32 10.93
N ILE A 116 5.79 0.43 11.52
CA ILE A 116 6.17 0.48 12.94
C ILE A 116 7.13 1.66 13.20
N ALA A 117 8.17 1.79 12.38
CA ALA A 117 9.19 2.82 12.50
C ALA A 117 8.57 4.21 12.38
N TYR A 118 7.75 4.45 11.34
CA TYR A 118 7.13 5.76 11.13
C TYR A 118 5.93 6.04 12.04
N GLY A 119 5.27 4.99 12.53
CA GLY A 119 4.32 5.11 13.63
C GLY A 119 5.00 5.61 14.93
N GLY A 120 6.14 5.03 15.27
CA GLY A 120 6.99 5.47 16.38
C GLY A 120 7.57 6.88 16.17
N PHE A 121 8.02 7.18 14.95
CA PHE A 121 8.52 8.50 14.57
C PHE A 121 7.48 9.57 14.85
N SER A 122 6.24 9.34 14.38
CA SER A 122 5.13 10.25 14.57
C SER A 122 4.80 10.45 16.06
N PHE A 123 4.94 9.41 16.88
CA PHE A 123 4.76 9.50 18.33
C PHE A 123 5.79 10.44 18.99
N PHE A 124 7.08 10.30 18.68
CA PHE A 124 8.11 11.17 19.27
C PHE A 124 8.04 12.61 18.77
N PHE A 125 7.80 12.82 17.47
CA PHE A 125 7.63 14.15 16.90
C PHE A 125 6.41 14.86 17.47
N PHE A 126 5.29 14.14 17.62
CA PHE A 126 4.08 14.71 18.22
C PHE A 126 4.33 15.18 19.66
N GLN A 127 5.09 14.42 20.47
CA GLN A 127 5.45 14.84 21.82
C GLN A 127 6.33 16.09 21.84
N ALA A 128 7.31 16.16 20.95
CA ALA A 128 8.20 17.32 20.85
C ALA A 128 7.41 18.59 20.46
N PHE A 129 6.49 18.49 19.50
CA PHE A 129 5.64 19.62 19.11
C PHE A 129 4.62 20.00 20.19
N PHE A 130 4.09 19.03 20.93
CA PHE A 130 3.22 19.29 22.07
C PHE A 130 3.95 20.08 23.16
N ALA A 131 5.20 19.72 23.48
CA ALA A 131 6.03 20.43 24.44
C ALA A 131 6.33 21.89 24.02
N ARG A 132 6.30 22.17 22.71
CA ARG A 132 6.43 23.52 22.15
C ARG A 132 5.12 24.33 22.15
N GLY A 133 4.00 23.73 22.54
CA GLY A 133 2.70 24.41 22.58
C GLY A 133 2.06 24.63 21.21
N MET A 134 2.39 23.81 20.22
CA MET A 134 1.78 23.87 18.89
C MET A 134 0.32 23.41 18.93
N SER A 135 -0.53 23.94 18.05
CA SER A 135 -1.91 23.47 17.93
C SER A 135 -1.96 22.06 17.33
N ILE A 136 -2.98 21.27 17.67
CA ILE A 136 -3.09 19.86 17.25
C ILE A 136 -3.05 19.70 15.73
N ALA A 137 -3.70 20.59 14.98
CA ALA A 137 -3.67 20.54 13.51
C ALA A 137 -2.25 20.71 12.95
N HIS A 138 -1.49 21.67 13.47
CA HIS A 138 -0.09 21.85 13.10
C HIS A 138 0.76 20.65 13.53
N MET A 139 0.56 20.10 14.72
CA MET A 139 1.29 18.89 15.16
C MET A 139 1.06 17.72 14.21
N ILE A 140 -0.18 17.48 13.78
CA ILE A 140 -0.52 16.45 12.79
C ILE A 140 0.23 16.69 11.48
N PHE A 141 0.13 17.91 10.95
CA PHE A 141 0.70 18.25 9.65
C PHE A 141 2.23 18.20 9.65
N TYR A 142 2.88 18.82 10.63
CA TYR A 142 4.34 18.84 10.70
C TYR A 142 4.93 17.46 11.02
N SER A 143 4.30 16.65 11.88
CA SER A 143 4.77 15.28 12.10
C SER A 143 4.73 14.47 10.81
N PHE A 144 3.66 14.60 10.02
CA PHE A 144 3.51 13.92 8.74
C PHE A 144 4.50 14.42 7.67
N VAL A 145 4.66 15.74 7.52
CA VAL A 145 5.61 16.33 6.57
C VAL A 145 7.06 15.97 6.93
N CYS A 146 7.42 16.00 8.22
CA CYS A 146 8.72 15.53 8.68
C CYS A 146 8.92 14.05 8.40
N ALA A 147 7.90 13.21 8.57
CA ALA A 147 7.97 11.79 8.26
C ALA A 147 8.23 11.55 6.76
N ILE A 148 7.49 12.22 5.87
CA ILE A 148 7.73 12.11 4.41
C ILE A 148 9.11 12.63 4.05
N GLY A 149 9.51 13.80 4.55
CA GLY A 149 10.84 14.35 4.27
C GLY A 149 11.96 13.41 4.73
N MET A 150 11.77 12.76 5.87
CA MET A 150 12.69 11.75 6.40
C MET A 150 12.75 10.51 5.51
N SER A 151 11.62 10.03 5.04
CA SER A 151 11.50 8.85 4.18
C SER A 151 12.11 9.08 2.79
N VAL A 152 11.83 10.24 2.17
CA VAL A 152 12.48 10.64 0.93
C VAL A 152 13.99 10.74 1.10
N PHE A 153 14.45 11.30 2.22
CA PHE A 153 15.88 11.38 2.53
C PHE A 153 16.51 9.99 2.67
N ASP A 154 15.86 9.07 3.40
CA ASP A 154 16.34 7.69 3.58
C ASP A 154 16.43 6.94 2.24
N GLU A 155 15.36 6.95 1.43
CA GLU A 155 15.36 6.30 0.11
C GLU A 155 16.39 6.91 -0.85
N PHE A 156 16.52 8.24 -0.86
CA PHE A 156 17.53 8.91 -1.68
C PHE A 156 18.93 8.51 -1.20
N PHE A 157 19.18 8.53 0.10
CA PHE A 157 20.49 8.17 0.65
C PHE A 157 20.84 6.71 0.37
N GLN A 158 19.88 5.78 0.51
CA GLN A 158 20.07 4.37 0.17
C GLN A 158 20.33 4.17 -1.32
N PHE A 159 19.65 4.90 -2.21
CA PHE A 159 19.91 4.88 -3.64
C PHE A 159 21.34 5.30 -4.00
N PHE A 160 21.93 6.28 -3.30
CA PHE A 160 23.33 6.69 -3.55
C PHE A 160 24.36 5.72 -2.97
N MET A 161 24.07 5.14 -1.80
CA MET A 161 25.03 4.33 -1.04
C MET A 161 24.99 2.85 -1.38
N SER A 162 23.92 2.37 -2.00
CA SER A 162 23.72 0.97 -2.36
C SER A 162 23.26 0.86 -3.81
N ASN A 163 23.43 -0.31 -4.43
CA ASN A 163 22.86 -0.60 -5.75
C ASN A 163 21.34 -0.82 -5.70
N ARG A 164 20.64 -0.23 -4.73
CA ARG A 164 19.19 -0.33 -4.55
C ARG A 164 18.49 0.69 -5.45
N ILE A 165 17.30 0.33 -5.92
CA ILE A 165 16.43 1.22 -6.69
C ILE A 165 15.67 2.12 -5.70
N PHE A 166 15.48 3.38 -6.06
CA PHE A 166 14.66 4.32 -5.28
C PHE A 166 13.20 3.85 -5.32
N ASP A 167 12.66 3.38 -4.18
CA ASP A 167 11.33 2.78 -4.13
C ASP A 167 10.30 3.72 -3.48
N ILE A 168 9.45 4.31 -4.32
CA ILE A 168 8.38 5.20 -3.84
C ILE A 168 7.33 4.44 -3.03
N SER A 169 7.22 3.12 -3.21
CA SER A 169 6.33 2.28 -2.42
C SER A 169 6.73 2.29 -0.95
N ASP A 170 8.02 2.36 -0.63
CA ASP A 170 8.49 2.46 0.74
C ASP A 170 8.15 3.82 1.36
N ILE A 171 8.24 4.90 0.59
CA ILE A 171 7.75 6.23 1.01
C ILE A 171 6.25 6.19 1.30
N ALA A 172 5.48 5.45 0.50
CA ALA A 172 4.06 5.26 0.73
C ALA A 172 3.77 4.47 2.01
N LYS A 173 4.55 3.41 2.30
CA LYS A 173 4.44 2.63 3.54
C LYS A 173 4.77 3.50 4.75
N ASP A 174 5.81 4.32 4.66
CA ASP A 174 6.23 5.25 5.71
C ASP A 174 5.17 6.33 5.98
N SER A 175 4.61 6.94 4.93
CA SER A 175 3.53 7.91 5.06
C SER A 175 2.28 7.29 5.67
N TRP A 176 1.97 6.03 5.35
CA TRP A 176 0.85 5.29 5.92
C TRP A 176 1.09 4.94 7.39
N GLY A 177 2.30 4.49 7.72
CA GLY A 177 2.77 4.27 9.09
C GLY A 177 2.67 5.52 9.96
N SER A 178 3.04 6.67 9.40
CA SER A 178 2.93 7.96 10.10
C SER A 178 1.49 8.27 10.52
N ILE A 179 0.51 8.06 9.62
CA ILE A 179 -0.91 8.27 9.95
C ILE A 179 -1.39 7.28 11.00
N ILE A 180 -1.01 5.99 10.91
CA ILE A 180 -1.31 4.99 11.93
C ILE A 180 -0.80 5.45 13.30
N GLY A 181 0.44 5.95 13.36
CA GLY A 181 1.04 6.50 14.57
C GLY A 181 0.26 7.70 15.12
N LEU A 182 -0.13 8.64 14.26
CA LEU A 182 -0.93 9.81 14.66
C LEU A 182 -2.32 9.41 15.19
N ILE A 183 -2.99 8.43 14.57
CA ILE A 183 -4.26 7.89 15.06
C ILE A 183 -4.09 7.25 16.44
N LEU A 184 -3.02 6.46 16.61
CA LEU A 184 -2.69 5.81 17.88
C LEU A 184 -2.43 6.84 19.00
N VAL A 185 -1.66 7.90 18.71
CA VAL A 185 -1.37 8.97 19.66
C VAL A 185 -2.65 9.70 20.10
N LEU A 186 -3.48 10.11 19.14
CA LEU A 186 -4.60 11.02 19.36
C LEU A 186 -5.87 10.35 19.86
N PHE A 187 -6.16 9.13 19.39
CA PHE A 187 -7.44 8.46 19.66
C PHE A 187 -7.32 7.24 20.58
N VAL A 188 -6.17 6.57 20.59
CA VAL A 188 -5.94 5.36 21.41
C VAL A 188 -5.25 5.69 22.73
N SER A 189 -4.13 6.42 22.72
CA SER A 189 -3.36 6.74 23.92
C SER A 189 -4.03 7.80 24.80
N GLN A 190 -4.73 8.77 24.19
CA GLN A 190 -5.49 9.87 24.81
C GLN A 190 -4.72 10.76 25.82
N LYS A 191 -3.43 10.47 26.04
CA LYS A 191 -2.56 11.12 27.04
C LYS A 191 -2.24 12.58 26.71
N TRP A 192 -2.28 12.93 25.42
CA TRP A 192 -1.83 14.23 24.90
C TRP A 192 -2.99 15.12 24.39
N GLY A 193 -4.22 14.77 24.79
CA GLY A 193 -5.45 15.41 24.35
C GLY A 193 -6.13 14.59 23.25
N THR A 194 -7.38 14.24 23.47
CA THR A 194 -8.25 13.70 22.43
C THR A 194 -8.69 14.84 21.52
N VAL A 195 -8.64 14.61 20.20
CA VAL A 195 -9.38 15.46 19.27
C VAL A 195 -10.86 15.32 19.63
N ASN A 196 -11.50 16.41 20.05
CA ASN A 196 -12.94 16.39 20.29
C ASN A 196 -13.65 16.25 18.94
N LEU A 197 -14.10 15.02 18.65
CA LEU A 197 -14.81 14.69 17.42
C LEU A 197 -16.20 15.36 17.34
N GLY A 198 -16.74 15.88 18.45
CA GLY A 198 -18.12 16.36 18.54
C GLY A 198 -18.38 17.71 17.85
N GLU A 199 -17.39 18.58 17.73
CA GLU A 199 -17.55 19.92 17.13
C GLU A 199 -16.99 20.02 15.71
N HIS A 200 -16.14 19.07 15.32
CA HIS A 200 -15.47 19.09 14.03
C HIS A 200 -16.07 18.04 13.10
N THR A 201 -16.49 18.47 11.92
CA THR A 201 -16.91 17.57 10.85
C THR A 201 -15.76 17.33 9.89
N VAL A 202 -15.79 16.23 9.13
CA VAL A 202 -14.83 15.95 8.05
C VAL A 202 -14.93 17.00 6.94
N TRP A 203 -16.13 17.54 6.73
CA TRP A 203 -16.41 18.54 5.70
C TRP A 203 -16.22 19.95 6.27
N GLN A 204 -15.11 20.60 5.95
CA GLN A 204 -14.86 21.95 6.40
C GLN A 204 -15.58 22.98 5.51
N LYS A 205 -16.10 24.04 6.14
CA LYS A 205 -16.80 25.13 5.44
C LYS A 205 -15.86 25.94 4.55
N ARG A 206 -14.63 26.18 5.00
CA ARG A 206 -13.61 26.93 4.26
C ARG A 206 -12.44 26.02 3.92
N LEU A 207 -11.75 26.30 2.81
CA LEU A 207 -10.56 25.53 2.41
C LEU A 207 -9.43 25.62 3.44
N ILE A 208 -9.23 26.80 4.04
CA ILE A 208 -8.17 27.00 5.04
C ILE A 208 -8.39 26.19 6.32
N ASP A 209 -9.64 25.84 6.62
CA ASP A 209 -10.00 25.05 7.79
C ASP A 209 -9.52 23.59 7.65
N TYR A 210 -9.21 23.11 6.44
CA TYR A 210 -8.58 21.80 6.23
C TYR A 210 -7.15 21.73 6.75
N VAL A 211 -6.48 22.85 6.97
CA VAL A 211 -5.12 22.88 7.54
C VAL A 211 -5.15 23.30 9.01
N ASN A 212 -6.11 24.14 9.39
CA ASN A 212 -6.20 24.69 10.74
C ASN A 212 -6.97 23.81 11.74
N ASN A 213 -7.86 22.93 11.27
CA ASN A 213 -8.62 22.01 12.13
C ASN A 213 -7.99 20.61 12.13
N PRO A 214 -7.93 19.91 13.29
CA PRO A 214 -7.30 18.58 13.38
C PRO A 214 -7.89 17.53 12.43
N LEU A 215 -9.22 17.46 12.31
CA LEU A 215 -9.88 16.53 11.38
C LEU A 215 -9.70 16.93 9.91
N GLY A 216 -9.64 18.23 9.64
CA GLY A 216 -9.26 18.75 8.33
C GLY A 216 -7.85 18.27 7.95
N ALA A 217 -6.89 18.44 8.87
CA ALA A 217 -5.51 18.05 8.64
C ALA A 217 -5.39 16.55 8.36
N PHE A 218 -6.07 15.71 9.15
CA PHE A 218 -6.19 14.27 8.89
C PHE A 218 -6.81 13.94 7.53
N THR A 219 -7.81 14.71 7.10
CA THR A 219 -8.43 14.51 5.78
C THR A 219 -7.42 14.79 4.67
N VAL A 220 -6.63 15.85 4.78
CA VAL A 220 -5.60 16.21 3.79
C VAL A 220 -4.49 15.16 3.74
N ILE A 221 -3.83 14.90 4.86
CA ILE A 221 -2.70 13.95 4.90
C ILE A 221 -3.16 12.52 4.64
N GLY A 222 -4.36 12.17 5.12
CA GLY A 222 -4.97 10.86 4.94
C GLY A 222 -5.31 10.59 3.49
N THR A 223 -5.92 11.57 2.80
CA THR A 223 -6.20 11.46 1.37
C THR A 223 -4.91 11.33 0.58
N PHE A 224 -3.91 12.17 0.86
CA PHE A 224 -2.62 12.11 0.17
C PHE A 224 -1.94 10.74 0.33
N SER A 225 -1.81 10.26 1.57
CA SER A 225 -1.17 8.98 1.87
C SER A 225 -1.97 7.79 1.31
N PHE A 226 -3.31 7.88 1.31
CA PHE A 226 -4.16 6.87 0.67
C PHE A 226 -3.96 6.82 -0.84
N MET A 227 -3.89 7.98 -1.51
CA MET A 227 -3.60 8.01 -2.94
C MET A 227 -2.18 7.49 -3.22
N LEU A 228 -1.22 7.79 -2.35
CA LEU A 228 0.15 7.30 -2.49
C LEU A 228 0.23 5.77 -2.32
N ILE A 229 -0.43 5.19 -1.31
CA ILE A 229 -0.36 3.75 -1.04
C ILE A 229 -1.10 2.88 -2.07
N ILE A 230 -2.14 3.40 -2.73
CA ILE A 230 -2.85 2.63 -3.77
C ILE A 230 -2.18 2.74 -5.15
N ASN A 231 -1.47 3.84 -5.43
CA ASN A 231 -0.86 4.07 -6.74
C ASN A 231 0.62 3.69 -6.81
N SER A 232 1.38 3.81 -5.72
CA SER A 232 2.83 3.50 -5.72
C SER A 232 3.16 2.08 -6.20
N PRO A 233 2.43 1.02 -5.83
CA PRO A 233 2.75 -0.35 -6.27
C PRO A 233 2.46 -0.60 -7.75
N LEU A 234 1.71 0.30 -8.40
CA LEU A 234 1.38 0.20 -9.82
C LEU A 234 2.44 0.84 -10.73
N LEU A 235 3.33 1.66 -10.15
CA LEU A 235 4.33 2.47 -10.85
C LEU A 235 5.66 2.43 -10.09
N THR A 236 6.21 1.23 -9.85
CA THR A 236 7.43 1.08 -9.04
C THR A 236 8.72 1.43 -9.80
N ASP A 237 8.71 1.38 -11.14
CA ASP A 237 9.86 1.77 -11.98
C ASP A 237 10.18 3.26 -11.75
N ASP A 238 11.46 3.58 -11.52
CA ASP A 238 11.94 4.93 -11.24
C ASP A 238 11.62 5.92 -12.37
N ARG A 239 11.54 5.42 -13.61
CA ARG A 239 11.09 6.19 -14.78
C ARG A 239 9.66 6.70 -14.67
N HIS A 240 8.85 6.08 -13.82
CA HIS A 240 7.46 6.47 -13.56
C HIS A 240 7.29 7.30 -12.29
N ALA A 241 8.36 7.59 -11.55
CA ALA A 241 8.33 8.39 -10.32
C ALA A 241 7.61 9.75 -10.48
N PHE A 242 7.97 10.50 -11.52
CA PHE A 242 7.34 11.79 -11.79
C PHE A 242 5.85 11.65 -12.14
N LEU A 243 5.50 10.66 -12.96
CA LEU A 243 4.12 10.36 -13.33
C LEU A 243 3.30 9.96 -12.10
N LEU A 244 3.84 9.09 -11.25
CA LEU A 244 3.23 8.68 -10.00
C LEU A 244 2.92 9.88 -9.11
N MET A 245 3.89 10.78 -8.91
CA MET A 245 3.68 11.99 -8.12
C MET A 245 2.61 12.91 -8.72
N MET A 246 2.58 13.09 -10.04
CA MET A 246 1.51 13.84 -10.70
C MET A 246 0.14 13.21 -10.49
N VAL A 247 0.02 11.88 -10.65
CA VAL A 247 -1.23 11.14 -10.45
C VAL A 247 -1.70 11.24 -9.00
N VAL A 248 -0.80 11.04 -8.04
CA VAL A 248 -1.11 11.13 -6.60
C VAL A 248 -1.56 12.55 -6.23
N CYS A 249 -0.84 13.59 -6.66
CA CYS A 249 -1.22 14.97 -6.40
C CYS A 249 -2.57 15.33 -7.05
N ALA A 250 -2.77 14.98 -8.32
CA ALA A 250 -4.02 15.25 -9.02
C ALA A 250 -5.20 14.51 -8.39
N ALA A 251 -5.05 13.23 -8.07
CA ALA A 251 -6.05 12.43 -7.38
C ALA A 251 -6.37 13.00 -5.99
N THR A 252 -5.34 13.42 -5.23
CA THR A 252 -5.52 14.06 -3.92
C THR A 252 -6.34 15.34 -4.03
N VAL A 253 -5.97 16.26 -4.92
CA VAL A 253 -6.70 17.52 -5.13
C VAL A 253 -8.14 17.22 -5.57
N PHE A 254 -8.33 16.33 -6.55
CA PHE A 254 -9.66 15.96 -7.03
C PHE A 254 -10.54 15.39 -5.91
N THR A 255 -10.01 14.47 -5.11
CA THR A 255 -10.73 13.88 -3.98
C THR A 255 -11.03 14.91 -2.89
N LEU A 256 -10.09 15.82 -2.57
CA LEU A 256 -10.34 16.89 -1.61
C LEU A 256 -11.42 17.88 -2.11
N VAL A 257 -11.45 18.19 -3.40
CA VAL A 257 -12.52 18.98 -4.01
C VAL A 257 -13.85 18.27 -3.87
N ILE A 258 -13.93 16.97 -4.16
CA ILE A 258 -15.15 16.17 -3.96
C ILE A 258 -15.57 16.25 -2.49
N ILE A 259 -14.68 15.95 -1.54
CA ILE A 259 -14.96 15.98 -0.10
C ILE A 259 -15.48 17.36 0.33
N HIS A 260 -14.89 18.44 -0.19
CA HIS A 260 -15.34 19.79 0.09
C HIS A 260 -16.73 20.07 -0.48
N LEU A 261 -17.02 19.62 -1.71
CA LEU A 261 -18.32 19.78 -2.34
C LEU A 261 -19.43 18.95 -1.67
N LEU A 262 -19.10 17.84 -1.02
CA LEU A 262 -20.04 17.02 -0.25
C LEU A 262 -20.65 17.76 0.96
N GLN A 263 -20.12 18.93 1.34
CA GLN A 263 -20.74 19.79 2.36
C GLN A 263 -22.12 20.32 1.91
N PHE A 264 -22.34 20.46 0.60
CA PHE A 264 -23.60 20.98 0.05
C PHE A 264 -24.59 19.82 -0.18
N PRO A 265 -25.75 19.79 0.47
CA PRO A 265 -26.63 18.61 0.48
C PRO A 265 -27.14 18.22 -0.91
N ARG A 266 -27.40 19.20 -1.79
CA ARG A 266 -27.81 18.96 -3.19
C ARG A 266 -26.69 18.33 -4.02
N ILE A 267 -25.47 18.85 -3.88
CA ILE A 267 -24.30 18.33 -4.59
C ILE A 267 -23.95 16.93 -4.07
N ARG A 268 -24.03 16.73 -2.75
CA ARG A 268 -23.85 15.41 -2.13
C ARG A 268 -24.83 14.38 -2.70
N LEU A 269 -26.11 14.72 -2.80
CA LEU A 269 -27.09 13.82 -3.41
C LEU A 269 -26.73 13.54 -4.87
N ALA A 270 -26.40 14.57 -5.66
CA ALA A 270 -26.01 14.41 -7.06
C ALA A 270 -24.78 13.51 -7.25
N ILE A 271 -23.73 13.70 -6.45
CA ILE A 271 -22.51 12.88 -6.48
C ILE A 271 -22.83 11.44 -6.10
N ILE A 272 -23.55 11.21 -4.99
CA ILE A 272 -23.92 9.85 -4.55
C ILE A 272 -24.77 9.15 -5.60
N SER A 273 -25.80 9.82 -6.13
CA SER A 273 -26.66 9.26 -7.17
C SER A 273 -25.88 8.93 -8.44
N THR A 274 -24.99 9.81 -8.89
CA THR A 274 -24.15 9.57 -10.07
C THR A 274 -23.21 8.39 -9.86
N THR A 275 -22.55 8.31 -8.69
CA THR A 275 -21.68 7.17 -8.35
C THR A 275 -22.46 5.86 -8.29
N VAL A 276 -23.66 5.85 -7.69
CA VAL A 276 -24.51 4.65 -7.63
C VAL A 276 -24.94 4.22 -9.02
N VAL A 277 -25.39 5.14 -9.87
CA VAL A 277 -25.76 4.83 -11.26
C VAL A 277 -24.57 4.29 -12.03
N PHE A 278 -23.39 4.91 -11.89
CA PHE A 278 -22.17 4.44 -12.53
C PHE A 278 -21.79 3.01 -12.09
N LEU A 279 -21.85 2.70 -10.79
CA LEU A 279 -21.58 1.36 -10.27
C LEU A 279 -22.61 0.32 -10.75
N LEU A 280 -23.88 0.70 -10.87
CA LEU A 280 -24.92 -0.16 -11.44
C LEU A 280 -24.68 -0.43 -12.92
N LEU A 281 -24.27 0.59 -13.70
CA LEU A 281 -23.91 0.42 -15.11
C LEU A 281 -22.68 -0.49 -15.28
N LEU A 282 -21.65 -0.30 -14.46
CA LEU A 282 -20.45 -1.16 -14.46
C LEU A 282 -20.81 -2.61 -14.09
N SER A 283 -21.63 -2.79 -13.05
CA SER A 283 -22.09 -4.11 -12.63
C SER A 283 -22.94 -4.78 -13.71
N GLY A 284 -23.88 -4.03 -14.32
CA GLY A 284 -24.69 -4.49 -15.44
C GLY A 284 -23.83 -4.93 -16.63
N SER A 285 -22.84 -4.12 -17.01
CA SER A 285 -21.86 -4.45 -18.05
C SER A 285 -21.10 -5.74 -17.71
N PHE A 286 -20.62 -5.86 -16.47
CA PHE A 286 -19.91 -7.06 -16.02
C PHE A 286 -20.76 -8.32 -16.07
N PHE A 287 -22.03 -8.25 -15.67
CA PHE A 287 -22.94 -9.39 -15.75
C PHE A 287 -23.31 -9.76 -17.19
N MET A 288 -23.56 -8.78 -18.05
CA MET A 288 -23.86 -9.02 -19.47
C MET A 288 -22.68 -9.64 -20.22
N HIS A 289 -21.45 -9.25 -19.86
CA HIS A 289 -20.22 -9.69 -20.51
C HIS A 289 -19.43 -10.70 -19.69
N LYS A 290 -20.03 -11.35 -18.68
CA LYS A 290 -19.33 -12.29 -17.78
C LYS A 290 -18.60 -13.42 -18.51
N ASN A 291 -19.20 -13.89 -19.60
CA ASN A 291 -18.66 -14.97 -20.44
C ASN A 291 -17.76 -14.45 -21.56
N SER A 292 -17.71 -13.14 -21.78
CA SER A 292 -16.78 -12.53 -22.71
C SER A 292 -15.46 -12.30 -21.97
N TYR A 293 -14.37 -12.94 -22.41
CA TYR A 293 -13.04 -12.75 -21.82
C TYR A 293 -12.50 -11.34 -22.09
N ILE A 294 -11.47 -11.16 -22.90
CA ILE A 294 -11.01 -9.83 -23.32
C ILE A 294 -11.69 -9.50 -24.66
N THR A 295 -12.52 -8.47 -24.66
CA THR A 295 -13.28 -8.05 -25.86
C THR A 295 -12.57 -6.96 -26.65
N TYR A 296 -11.71 -6.19 -25.98
CA TYR A 296 -10.95 -5.10 -26.59
C TYR A 296 -9.61 -4.94 -25.87
N ALA A 297 -8.54 -4.77 -26.64
CA ALA A 297 -7.23 -4.40 -26.14
C ALA A 297 -6.55 -3.49 -27.17
N LYS A 298 -6.39 -2.21 -26.83
CA LYS A 298 -5.53 -1.25 -27.53
C LYS A 298 -4.64 -0.50 -26.53
N ASN A 299 -3.66 0.24 -27.05
CA ASN A 299 -2.71 0.98 -26.23
C ASN A 299 -3.46 1.86 -25.21
N GLY A 300 -3.23 1.60 -23.92
CA GLY A 300 -3.87 2.27 -22.80
C GLY A 300 -5.34 1.89 -22.50
N LEU A 301 -5.94 0.91 -23.18
CA LEU A 301 -7.32 0.47 -22.89
C LEU A 301 -7.52 -1.03 -23.10
N THR A 302 -7.91 -1.72 -22.03
CA THR A 302 -8.33 -3.13 -22.05
C THR A 302 -9.75 -3.25 -21.53
N ILE A 303 -10.61 -4.00 -22.22
CA ILE A 303 -11.97 -4.32 -21.74
C ILE A 303 -12.04 -5.82 -21.43
N TYR A 304 -12.08 -6.14 -20.14
CA TYR A 304 -12.17 -7.51 -19.62
C TYR A 304 -13.53 -7.74 -18.99
N LYS A 305 -14.31 -8.71 -19.48
CA LYS A 305 -15.68 -8.99 -18.98
C LYS A 305 -16.53 -7.73 -18.86
N GLY A 306 -16.47 -6.82 -19.85
CA GLY A 306 -17.20 -5.55 -19.84
C GLY A 306 -16.68 -4.47 -18.89
N LEU A 307 -15.58 -4.72 -18.16
CA LEU A 307 -14.92 -3.73 -17.30
C LEU A 307 -13.80 -3.02 -18.08
N PRO A 308 -13.88 -1.69 -18.25
CA PRO A 308 -12.79 -0.93 -18.86
C PRO A 308 -11.66 -0.72 -17.85
N ILE A 309 -10.45 -1.13 -18.25
CA ILE A 309 -9.19 -0.94 -17.52
C ILE A 309 -8.36 0.05 -18.35
N VAL A 310 -8.24 1.28 -17.85
CA VAL A 310 -7.65 2.41 -18.58
C VAL A 310 -6.26 2.69 -18.05
N GLY A 311 -5.25 2.63 -18.91
CA GLY A 311 -3.86 3.03 -18.63
C GLY A 311 -3.04 2.09 -17.75
N TRP A 312 -3.68 1.06 -17.18
CA TRP A 312 -3.06 0.15 -16.21
C TRP A 312 -2.83 -1.25 -16.78
N ASP A 313 -1.77 -1.88 -16.31
CA ASP A 313 -1.51 -3.29 -16.54
C ASP A 313 -2.41 -4.16 -15.65
N VAL A 314 -2.76 -5.34 -16.13
CA VAL A 314 -3.68 -6.24 -15.43
C VAL A 314 -3.13 -7.66 -15.42
N MET A 315 -3.24 -8.29 -14.26
CA MET A 315 -3.08 -9.73 -14.09
C MET A 315 -4.46 -10.37 -13.97
N ILE A 316 -4.70 -11.42 -14.72
CA ILE A 316 -5.93 -12.20 -14.69
C ILE A 316 -5.57 -13.61 -14.23
N TYR A 317 -6.06 -13.96 -13.05
CA TYR A 317 -5.86 -15.28 -12.44
C TYR A 317 -6.66 -16.37 -13.18
N PRO A 318 -6.31 -17.67 -13.02
CA PRO A 318 -7.09 -18.75 -13.62
C PRO A 318 -8.57 -18.77 -13.20
N SER A 319 -8.88 -18.27 -12.00
CA SER A 319 -10.25 -18.04 -11.52
C SER A 319 -11.04 -16.99 -12.33
N GLY A 320 -10.35 -16.24 -13.20
CA GLY A 320 -10.89 -15.13 -13.97
C GLY A 320 -11.07 -13.85 -13.17
N PHE A 321 -10.45 -13.73 -11.99
CA PHE A 321 -10.41 -12.50 -11.22
C PHE A 321 -9.30 -11.59 -11.77
N PRO A 322 -9.59 -10.31 -12.10
CA PRO A 322 -8.58 -9.36 -12.51
C PRO A 322 -7.98 -8.61 -11.31
N ARG A 323 -6.70 -8.28 -11.38
CA ARG A 323 -5.98 -7.43 -10.42
C ARG A 323 -5.10 -6.46 -11.20
N LEU A 324 -5.12 -5.18 -10.82
CA LEU A 324 -4.16 -4.21 -11.36
C LEU A 324 -2.75 -4.58 -10.88
N VAL A 325 -1.77 -4.48 -11.77
CA VAL A 325 -0.39 -4.83 -11.45
C VAL A 325 0.59 -3.74 -11.83
N ASP A 326 1.78 -3.86 -11.27
CA ASP A 326 2.89 -2.95 -11.51
C ASP A 326 3.26 -2.90 -12.99
N LYS A 327 3.42 -1.68 -13.49
CA LYS A 327 3.85 -1.41 -14.85
C LYS A 327 5.36 -1.56 -14.98
N LYS A 328 5.82 -2.81 -14.95
CA LYS A 328 7.25 -3.15 -15.00
C LYS A 328 7.66 -3.86 -16.27
N HIS A 329 8.87 -3.54 -16.72
CA HIS A 329 9.47 -4.15 -17.90
C HIS A 329 10.25 -5.42 -17.58
N PHE A 330 10.76 -5.54 -16.35
CA PHE A 330 11.65 -6.62 -15.91
C PHE A 330 11.09 -7.33 -14.68
N PHE A 331 11.03 -8.66 -14.73
CA PHE A 331 10.64 -9.53 -13.64
C PHE A 331 11.88 -10.18 -13.00
N ASN A 332 12.10 -9.90 -11.72
CA ASN A 332 13.23 -10.43 -10.95
C ASN A 332 12.97 -11.87 -10.43
N GLY A 333 13.87 -12.41 -9.62
CA GLY A 333 13.72 -13.76 -9.04
C GLY A 333 12.50 -13.92 -8.15
N GLN A 334 12.21 -12.94 -7.29
CA GLN A 334 11.05 -12.95 -6.39
C GLN A 334 9.74 -12.92 -7.19
N ASP A 335 9.69 -12.13 -8.26
CA ASP A 335 8.53 -12.07 -9.14
C ASP A 335 8.24 -13.41 -9.82
N LYS A 336 9.29 -14.11 -10.25
CA LYS A 336 9.18 -15.44 -10.85
C LYS A 336 8.63 -16.44 -9.85
N GLN A 337 9.13 -16.41 -8.61
CA GLN A 337 8.61 -17.25 -7.53
C GLN A 337 7.13 -16.96 -7.28
N PHE A 338 6.72 -15.70 -7.26
CA PHE A 338 5.31 -15.33 -7.12
C PHE A 338 4.44 -16.02 -8.18
N PHE A 339 4.85 -16.02 -9.45
CA PHE A 339 4.07 -16.66 -10.51
C PHE A 339 3.99 -18.19 -10.36
N LEU A 340 5.09 -18.84 -9.97
CA LEU A 340 5.13 -20.30 -9.79
C LEU A 340 4.36 -20.77 -8.54
N LYS A 341 4.30 -19.94 -7.49
CA LYS A 341 3.52 -20.22 -6.28
C LYS A 341 2.01 -20.12 -6.47
N GLN A 342 1.52 -19.59 -7.59
CA GLN A 342 0.08 -19.46 -7.80
C GLN A 342 -0.57 -20.82 -8.00
N ASP A 343 -1.56 -21.11 -7.16
CA ASP A 343 -2.32 -22.35 -7.24
C ASP A 343 -3.00 -22.51 -8.60
N ASN A 344 -2.99 -23.75 -9.11
CA ASN A 344 -3.67 -24.13 -10.35
C ASN A 344 -3.22 -23.32 -11.58
N VAL A 345 -1.96 -22.93 -11.71
CA VAL A 345 -1.46 -22.31 -12.95
C VAL A 345 -0.73 -23.33 -13.81
N ASP A 346 -1.21 -23.58 -15.04
CA ASP A 346 -0.52 -24.47 -15.99
C ASP A 346 0.23 -23.66 -17.06
N ILE A 347 -0.30 -22.48 -17.39
CA ILE A 347 0.24 -21.57 -18.40
C ILE A 347 0.36 -20.18 -17.78
N ILE A 348 1.57 -19.62 -17.81
CA ILE A 348 1.83 -18.21 -17.56
C ILE A 348 1.97 -17.52 -18.92
N LEU A 349 1.02 -16.66 -19.23
CA LEU A 349 1.00 -15.89 -20.47
C LEU A 349 1.40 -14.45 -20.17
N PHE A 350 2.32 -13.89 -20.95
CA PHE A 350 2.72 -12.50 -20.88
C PHE A 350 2.39 -11.79 -22.19
N GLY A 351 1.61 -10.71 -22.09
CA GLY A 351 1.49 -9.69 -23.12
C GLY A 351 2.58 -8.66 -22.88
N SER A 352 3.65 -8.67 -23.69
CA SER A 352 4.83 -7.83 -23.49
C SER A 352 4.69 -6.40 -24.03
N GLY A 353 3.46 -5.93 -24.28
CA GLY A 353 3.19 -4.63 -24.89
C GLY A 353 2.92 -4.72 -26.39
N TYR A 354 2.62 -3.58 -27.01
CA TYR A 354 2.37 -3.47 -28.46
C TYR A 354 3.68 -3.55 -29.27
N GLU A 355 4.76 -3.03 -28.72
CA GLU A 355 6.12 -3.13 -29.26
C GLU A 355 6.83 -4.42 -28.82
N GLY A 356 6.40 -5.05 -27.73
CA GLY A 356 6.94 -6.30 -27.22
C GLY A 356 8.14 -6.13 -26.27
N ASN A 357 8.22 -4.98 -25.60
CA ASN A 357 9.34 -4.57 -24.74
C ASN A 357 9.22 -4.97 -23.26
N GLY A 358 8.06 -5.49 -22.84
CA GLY A 358 7.79 -5.99 -21.48
C GLY A 358 8.24 -7.44 -21.26
N ALA A 359 7.93 -8.00 -20.09
CA ALA A 359 8.24 -9.39 -19.71
C ALA A 359 9.73 -9.80 -19.72
N LYS A 360 10.65 -8.82 -19.67
CA LYS A 360 12.09 -9.07 -19.52
C LYS A 360 12.36 -9.79 -18.20
N GLY A 361 13.50 -10.45 -18.13
CA GLY A 361 13.87 -11.31 -17.00
C GLY A 361 13.51 -12.78 -17.22
N PHE A 362 12.53 -13.08 -18.07
CA PHE A 362 12.33 -14.41 -18.65
C PHE A 362 13.14 -14.60 -19.94
N LYS A 363 13.33 -15.85 -20.38
CA LYS A 363 14.04 -16.18 -21.63
C LYS A 363 13.21 -15.78 -22.85
N MET A 364 13.27 -14.51 -23.24
CA MET A 364 12.39 -13.96 -24.29
C MET A 364 12.66 -14.53 -25.68
N GLU A 365 13.89 -14.99 -25.96
CA GLU A 365 14.30 -15.50 -27.27
C GLU A 365 13.55 -16.80 -27.67
N GLU A 366 13.04 -17.56 -26.70
CA GLU A 366 12.38 -18.83 -26.95
C GLU A 366 10.88 -18.68 -27.28
N GLY A 367 10.26 -17.53 -26.97
CA GLY A 367 8.84 -17.22 -27.22
C GLY A 367 7.84 -18.05 -26.38
N ALA A 368 7.99 -19.38 -26.37
CA ALA A 368 7.27 -20.31 -25.51
C ALA A 368 8.22 -21.40 -25.01
N PHE A 369 8.25 -21.64 -23.70
CA PHE A 369 9.14 -22.62 -23.08
C PHE A 369 8.52 -23.16 -21.78
N PHE A 370 9.09 -24.24 -21.23
CA PHE A 370 8.65 -24.82 -19.96
C PHE A 370 9.62 -24.47 -18.84
N ILE A 371 9.09 -24.17 -17.67
CA ILE A 371 9.83 -24.05 -16.41
C ILE A 371 9.31 -25.12 -15.45
N TYR A 372 10.21 -25.72 -14.68
CA TYR A 372 9.81 -26.61 -13.60
C TYR A 372 9.30 -25.77 -12.41
N ASP A 373 8.06 -26.01 -12.02
CA ASP A 373 7.43 -25.44 -10.83
C ASP A 373 7.77 -26.32 -9.63
N GLU A 374 8.68 -25.83 -8.80
CA GLU A 374 9.16 -26.53 -7.61
C GLU A 374 8.11 -26.60 -6.49
N TYR A 375 7.10 -25.71 -6.49
CA TYR A 375 6.07 -25.65 -5.46
C TYR A 375 4.97 -26.69 -5.71
N HIS A 376 4.62 -26.92 -6.98
CA HIS A 376 3.59 -27.87 -7.38
C HIS A 376 4.14 -29.14 -8.05
N LEU A 377 5.47 -29.26 -8.15
CA LEU A 377 6.18 -30.40 -8.75
C LEU A 377 5.70 -30.75 -10.17
N LYS A 378 5.49 -29.73 -11.00
CA LYS A 378 4.98 -29.87 -12.37
C LYS A 378 5.71 -28.97 -13.36
N ALA A 379 5.54 -29.24 -14.66
CA ALA A 379 6.02 -28.33 -15.69
C ALA A 379 4.98 -27.23 -15.96
N THR A 380 5.38 -25.97 -15.85
CA THR A 380 4.55 -24.80 -16.15
C THR A 380 5.01 -24.18 -17.46
N GLN A 381 4.09 -23.97 -18.39
CA GLN A 381 4.41 -23.34 -19.67
C GLN A 381 4.46 -21.83 -19.50
N VAL A 382 5.52 -21.19 -20.00
CA VAL A 382 5.62 -19.74 -20.11
C VAL A 382 5.54 -19.34 -21.56
N ILE A 383 4.65 -18.42 -21.89
CA ILE A 383 4.45 -17.90 -23.24
C ILE A 383 4.56 -16.38 -23.20
N ILE A 384 5.43 -15.82 -24.02
CA ILE A 384 5.68 -14.38 -24.10
C ILE A 384 5.43 -13.92 -25.53
N MET A 385 4.53 -12.96 -25.72
CA MET A 385 4.25 -12.40 -27.03
C MET A 385 3.70 -10.98 -26.91
N LYS A 386 3.62 -10.27 -28.06
CA LYS A 386 3.00 -8.95 -28.11
C LYS A 386 1.56 -9.01 -27.61
N THR A 387 1.13 -7.97 -26.89
CA THR A 387 -0.17 -7.94 -26.19
C THR A 387 -1.35 -8.25 -27.11
N GLN A 388 -1.33 -7.80 -28.37
CA GLN A 388 -2.40 -8.07 -29.34
C GLN A 388 -2.58 -9.57 -29.63
N ASP A 389 -1.47 -10.30 -29.73
CA ASP A 389 -1.49 -11.74 -30.00
C ASP A 389 -1.73 -12.51 -28.71
N ALA A 390 -1.18 -12.04 -27.58
CA ALA A 390 -1.40 -12.62 -26.26
C ALA A 390 -2.89 -12.63 -25.92
N VAL A 391 -3.62 -11.56 -26.22
CA VAL A 391 -5.07 -11.47 -25.99
C VAL A 391 -5.84 -12.53 -26.79
N LYS A 392 -5.48 -12.78 -28.05
CA LYS A 392 -6.12 -13.82 -28.88
C LYS A 392 -5.84 -15.20 -28.32
N VAL A 393 -4.59 -15.46 -27.94
CA VAL A 393 -4.17 -16.73 -27.35
C VAL A 393 -4.83 -16.95 -26.00
N TYR A 394 -4.91 -15.92 -25.16
CA TYR A 394 -5.61 -15.96 -23.88
C TYR A 394 -7.07 -16.38 -24.08
N ASN A 395 -7.82 -15.67 -24.92
CA ASN A 395 -9.24 -15.98 -25.15
C ASN A 395 -9.43 -17.42 -25.64
N ARG A 396 -8.62 -17.88 -26.61
CA ARG A 396 -8.65 -19.27 -27.09
C ARG A 396 -8.38 -20.28 -25.96
N LEU A 397 -7.33 -20.06 -25.17
CA LEU A 397 -6.98 -20.97 -24.06
C LEU A 397 -8.08 -21.01 -22.99
N MET A 398 -8.74 -19.89 -22.74
CA MET A 398 -9.86 -19.86 -21.80
C MET A 398 -11.10 -20.60 -22.36
N GLU A 399 -11.38 -20.50 -23.66
CA GLU A 399 -12.43 -21.29 -24.34
C GLU A 399 -12.13 -22.79 -24.29
N GLU A 400 -10.86 -23.18 -24.38
CA GLU A 400 -10.38 -24.55 -24.21
C GLU A 400 -10.40 -25.05 -22.74
N GLY A 401 -10.79 -24.21 -21.79
CA GLY A 401 -10.83 -24.54 -20.36
C GLY A 401 -9.46 -24.72 -19.72
N LYS A 402 -8.41 -24.07 -20.26
CA LYS A 402 -7.05 -24.13 -19.73
C LYS A 402 -6.89 -23.22 -18.52
N SER A 403 -5.97 -23.59 -17.63
CA SER A 403 -5.67 -22.83 -16.43
C SER A 403 -4.55 -21.82 -16.69
N VAL A 404 -4.93 -20.59 -17.06
CA VAL A 404 -4.00 -19.54 -17.51
C VAL A 404 -3.91 -18.41 -16.50
N LEU A 405 -2.69 -18.06 -16.11
CA LEU A 405 -2.37 -16.79 -15.47
C LEU A 405 -1.88 -15.82 -16.55
N PHE A 406 -2.63 -14.75 -16.80
CA PHE A 406 -2.30 -13.79 -17.85
C PHE A 406 -1.86 -12.45 -17.27
N VAL A 407 -0.66 -12.00 -17.61
CA VAL A 407 -0.17 -10.66 -17.29
C VAL A 407 -0.17 -9.83 -18.58
N LEU A 408 -0.96 -8.76 -18.60
CA LEU A 408 -1.14 -7.90 -19.76
C LEU A 408 -0.45 -6.56 -19.53
N HIS A 409 0.58 -6.27 -20.33
CA HIS A 409 1.16 -4.95 -20.45
C HIS A 409 0.35 -4.11 -21.43
N SER A 410 -0.22 -3.01 -20.92
CA SER A 410 -1.23 -2.18 -21.59
C SER A 410 -0.64 -1.11 -22.52
N ASN A 411 0.67 -0.86 -22.42
CA ASN A 411 1.38 0.17 -23.19
C ASN A 411 2.67 -0.41 -23.81
N CYS A 412 3.47 0.45 -24.44
CA CYS A 412 4.74 0.13 -25.11
C CYS A 412 4.54 -0.81 -26.28
#